data_AF-A0A7Y4KSC5-F1
#
_entry.id   AF-A0A7Y4KSC5-F1
#
_cell.length_a   1.000
_cell.length_b   1.000
_cell.length_c   1.000
_cell.angle_alpha   90.00
_cell.angle_beta   90.00
_cell.angle_gamma   90.00
#
_symmetry.space_group_name_H-M   'P 1'
#
loop_
_entity.id
_entity.type
_entity.pdbx_description
1 polymer ?
#
loop_
_entity_poly.entity_id
_entity_poly.type
_entity_poly.pdbx_seq_one_letter_code
_entity_poly.pdbx_strand_id
1 'polypeptide(L)'
;MAIPVLTIAVSGRTRIVLVNEAGRELRVLTARIPGEECVFEKVPVHGRVVCQGRANADGYLSIDLELTDGGKTGLESTAFVNPLIGLRGVVTVNADGGIRVQED
;
A
#
# COMPACT_ATOMS: atom_id res chain seq x y z
N MET A 1 -29.94 -10.26 30.50
CA MET A 1 -29.85 -9.17 29.52
C MET A 1 -28.50 -9.26 28.83
N ALA A 2 -28.45 -9.92 27.67
CA ALA A 2 -27.25 -9.92 26.84
C ALA A 2 -27.35 -8.67 25.95
N ILE A 3 -26.47 -7.69 26.19
CA ILE A 3 -26.29 -6.59 25.26
C ILE A 3 -25.58 -7.22 24.06
N PRO A 4 -26.20 -7.33 22.87
CA PRO A 4 -25.42 -7.64 21.70
C PRO A 4 -24.47 -6.44 21.55
N VAL A 5 -23.19 -6.65 21.87
CA VAL A 5 -22.15 -5.75 21.41
C VAL A 5 -22.27 -5.85 19.90
N LEU A 6 -22.95 -4.88 19.32
CA LEU A 6 -22.89 -4.59 17.91
C LEU A 6 -21.42 -4.28 17.70
N THR A 7 -20.61 -5.30 17.39
CA THR A 7 -19.28 -5.09 16.84
C THR A 7 -19.59 -4.43 15.52
N ILE A 8 -19.69 -3.10 15.55
CA ILE A 8 -19.66 -2.28 14.37
C ILE A 8 -18.28 -2.61 13.84
N ALA A 9 -18.22 -3.61 12.95
CA ALA A 9 -17.06 -3.89 12.16
C ALA A 9 -16.97 -2.69 11.23
N VAL A 10 -16.53 -1.56 11.77
CA VAL A 10 -15.87 -0.52 11.00
C VAL A 10 -14.58 -1.20 10.57
N SER A 11 -14.70 -2.11 9.61
CA SER A 11 -13.56 -2.73 8.96
C SER A 11 -13.14 -1.71 7.95
N GLY A 12 -12.29 -0.80 8.38
CA GLY A 12 -11.63 0.16 7.53
C GLY A 12 -11.01 -0.56 6.35
N ARG A 13 -11.66 -0.50 5.19
CA ARG A 13 -11.15 -1.16 3.98
C ARG A 13 -10.01 -0.33 3.47
N THR A 14 -8.84 -0.94 3.41
CA THR A 14 -7.68 -0.35 2.78
C THR A 14 -7.76 -0.56 1.27
N ARG A 15 -7.70 0.52 0.52
CA ARG A 15 -7.65 0.52 -0.93
C ARG A 15 -6.67 1.60 -1.37
N ILE A 16 -5.48 1.17 -1.75
CA ILE A 16 -4.43 2.05 -2.26
C ILE A 16 -4.16 1.75 -3.74
N VAL A 17 -4.01 2.81 -4.51
CA VAL A 17 -3.60 2.73 -5.92
C VAL A 17 -2.12 3.05 -5.97
N LEU A 18 -1.27 2.08 -6.31
CA LEU A 18 0.15 2.31 -6.49
C LEU A 18 0.43 2.68 -7.95
N VAL A 19 1.15 3.77 -8.16
CA VAL A 19 1.51 4.29 -9.48
C VAL A 19 3.03 4.31 -9.61
N ASN A 20 3.53 3.68 -10.67
CA ASN A 20 4.95 3.65 -10.97
C ASN A 20 5.38 4.89 -11.79
N GLU A 21 5.81 5.94 -11.11
CA GLU A 21 6.48 7.11 -11.72
C GLU A 21 8.01 7.03 -11.54
N ALA A 22 8.56 5.82 -11.35
CA ALA A 22 10.00 5.63 -11.14
C ALA A 22 10.83 5.85 -12.42
N GLY A 23 10.18 6.11 -13.56
CA GLY A 23 10.79 6.26 -14.89
C GLY A 23 11.27 4.96 -15.52
N ARG A 24 11.05 3.81 -14.86
CA ARG A 24 11.50 2.48 -15.30
C ARG A 24 10.58 1.37 -14.81
N GLU A 25 10.59 0.25 -15.52
CA GLU A 25 9.78 -0.92 -15.16
C GLU A 25 10.26 -1.54 -13.84
N LEU A 26 9.31 -1.81 -12.95
CA LEU A 26 9.57 -2.52 -11.71
C LEU A 26 9.37 -4.01 -11.97
N ARG A 27 10.36 -4.81 -11.59
CA ARG A 27 10.27 -6.27 -11.61
C ARG A 27 9.24 -6.75 -10.60
N VAL A 28 9.32 -6.23 -9.37
CA VAL A 28 8.37 -6.51 -8.30
C VAL A 28 8.04 -5.22 -7.56
N LEU A 29 6.77 -5.01 -7.24
CA LEU A 29 6.30 -3.96 -6.37
C LEU A 29 5.44 -4.62 -5.29
N THR A 30 5.88 -4.47 -4.04
CA THR A 30 5.23 -5.08 -2.88
C THR A 30 4.70 -3.98 -1.98
N ALA A 31 3.40 -3.93 -1.79
CA ALA A 31 2.77 -3.05 -0.80
C ALA A 31 2.38 -3.88 0.43
N ARG A 32 2.93 -3.51 1.59
CA ARG A 32 2.63 -4.14 2.88
C ARG A 32 1.77 -3.21 3.71
N ILE A 33 0.56 -3.67 3.95
CA ILE A 33 -0.38 -3.13 4.91
C ILE A 33 -0.27 -4.01 6.16
N PRO A 34 -0.46 -3.49 7.38
CA PRO A 34 -0.44 -4.33 8.58
C PRO A 34 -1.44 -5.49 8.48
N GLY A 35 -0.93 -6.71 8.26
CA GLY A 35 -1.75 -7.91 8.08
C GLY A 35 -2.14 -8.30 6.66
N GLU A 36 -1.75 -7.53 5.65
CA GLU A 36 -2.02 -7.81 4.24
C GLU A 36 -0.81 -7.42 3.38
N GLU A 37 -0.42 -8.29 2.45
CA GLU A 37 0.67 -8.02 1.52
C GLU A 37 0.17 -8.19 0.08
N CYS A 38 0.35 -7.16 -0.73
CA CYS A 38 0.06 -7.20 -2.16
C CYS A 38 1.37 -7.17 -2.94
N VAL A 39 1.63 -8.24 -3.69
CA VAL A 39 2.81 -8.36 -4.56
C VAL A 39 2.36 -8.25 -6.01
N PHE A 40 3.00 -7.35 -6.75
CA PHE A 40 2.75 -7.12 -8.18
C PHE A 40 4.04 -7.31 -8.95
N GLU A 41 4.01 -8.11 -10.00
CA GLU A 41 5.16 -8.36 -10.87
C GLU A 41 5.04 -7.57 -12.17
N LYS A 42 6.19 -7.20 -12.75
CA LYS A 42 6.29 -6.53 -14.06
C LYS A 42 5.39 -5.29 -14.15
N VAL A 43 5.56 -4.36 -13.22
CA VAL A 43 4.78 -3.12 -13.22
C VAL A 43 5.43 -2.12 -14.19
N PRO A 44 4.80 -1.82 -15.34
CA PRO A 44 5.39 -0.95 -16.35
C PRO A 44 5.52 0.48 -15.84
N VAL A 45 6.29 1.31 -16.56
CA VAL A 45 6.34 2.76 -16.31
C VAL A 45 4.95 3.36 -16.48
N HIS A 46 4.56 4.25 -15.58
CA HIS A 46 3.20 4.80 -15.46
C HIS A 46 2.12 3.73 -15.21
N GLY A 47 2.52 2.51 -14.86
CA GLY A 47 1.65 1.40 -14.49
C GLY A 47 0.91 1.71 -13.19
N ARG A 48 -0.35 1.30 -13.14
CA ARG A 48 -1.23 1.49 -11.99
C ARG A 48 -1.70 0.14 -11.48
N VAL A 49 -1.38 -0.18 -10.23
CA VAL A 49 -1.83 -1.40 -9.57
C VAL A 49 -2.60 -1.04 -8.31
N VAL A 50 -3.53 -1.91 -7.91
CA VAL A 50 -4.44 -1.60 -6.80
C VAL A 50 -4.28 -2.68 -5.75
N CYS A 51 -3.81 -2.28 -4.56
CA CYS A 51 -3.80 -3.14 -3.40
C CYS A 51 -5.06 -2.88 -2.57
N GLN A 52 -5.83 -3.93 -2.35
CA GLN A 52 -7.08 -3.90 -1.59
C GLN A 52 -7.03 -4.98 -0.53
N GLY A 53 -7.35 -4.60 0.70
CA GLY A 53 -7.30 -5.52 1.82
C GLY A 53 -7.85 -4.90 3.09
N ARG A 54 -7.58 -5.58 4.21
CA ARG A 54 -7.95 -5.11 5.55
C ARG A 54 -6.71 -5.10 6.41
N ALA A 55 -6.47 -3.97 7.07
CA ALA A 55 -5.49 -3.96 8.14
C ALA A 55 -6.02 -4.80 9.31
N ASN A 56 -5.18 -5.66 9.88
CA ASN A 56 -5.49 -6.45 11.08
C ASN A 56 -4.81 -5.88 12.34
N ALA A 57 -3.94 -4.90 12.16
CA ALA A 57 -3.23 -4.19 13.22
C ALA A 57 -3.01 -2.73 12.81
N ASP A 58 -2.63 -1.91 13.78
CA ASP A 58 -2.15 -0.55 13.57
C ASP A 58 -0.71 -0.57 13.06
N GLY A 59 -0.40 0.26 12.06
CA GLY A 59 0.96 0.39 11.54
C GLY A 59 1.06 1.30 10.32
N TYR A 60 2.26 1.46 9.79
CA TYR A 60 2.51 2.27 8.60
C TYR A 60 2.50 1.42 7.34
N LEU A 61 2.14 2.03 6.22
CA LEU A 61 2.26 1.41 4.91
C LEU A 61 3.75 1.31 4.52
N SER A 62 4.22 0.11 4.18
CA SER A 62 5.57 -0.07 3.62
C SER A 62 5.48 -0.51 2.17
N ILE A 63 6.35 0.02 1.32
CA ILE A 63 6.39 -0.30 -0.10
C ILE A 63 7.80 -0.74 -0.44
N ASP A 64 7.94 -1.97 -0.90
CA ASP A 64 9.20 -2.50 -1.39
C ASP A 64 9.18 -2.58 -2.91
N LEU A 65 10.28 -2.17 -3.53
CA LEU A 65 10.42 -2.04 -4.96
C LEU A 65 11.63 -2.84 -5.39
N GLU A 66 11.46 -3.75 -6.34
CA GLU A 66 12.54 -4.44 -7.02
C GLU A 66 12.56 -4.01 -8.48
N LEU A 67 13.67 -3.40 -8.89
CA LEU A 67 13.92 -2.99 -10.26
C LEU A 67 14.37 -4.20 -11.09
N THR A 68 14.15 -4.15 -12.41
CA THR A 68 14.62 -5.19 -13.35
C THR A 68 16.14 -5.34 -13.39
N ASP A 69 16.88 -4.29 -13.02
CA ASP A 69 18.34 -4.30 -12.86
C ASP A 69 18.81 -4.99 -11.55
N GLY A 70 17.88 -5.44 -10.70
CA GLY A 70 18.18 -6.08 -9.41
C GLY A 70 18.32 -5.11 -8.23
N GLY A 71 18.18 -3.81 -8.47
CA GLY A 71 18.08 -2.81 -7.40
C GLY A 71 16.86 -3.04 -6.53
N LYS A 72 17.03 -3.04 -5.20
CA LYS A 72 15.93 -3.14 -4.22
C LYS A 72 15.84 -1.84 -3.44
N THR A 73 14.63 -1.36 -3.23
CA THR A 73 14.38 -0.11 -2.50
C THR A 73 13.13 -0.27 -1.66
N GLY A 74 13.33 -0.36 -0.33
CA GLY A 74 12.26 -0.32 0.65
C GLY A 74 11.95 1.12 1.03
N LEU A 75 10.71 1.52 0.87
CA LEU A 75 10.20 2.85 1.14
C LEU A 75 9.10 2.76 2.20
N GLU A 76 9.38 3.36 3.35
CA GLU A 76 8.40 3.47 4.41
C GLU A 76 7.55 4.72 4.18
N SER A 77 6.23 4.54 4.18
CA SER A 77 5.30 5.65 4.06
C SER A 77 5.00 6.25 5.41
N THR A 78 4.71 7.56 5.43
CA THR A 78 4.11 8.22 6.60
C THR A 78 2.61 7.92 6.75
N ALA A 79 2.01 7.20 5.80
CA ALA A 79 0.59 6.87 5.83
C ALA A 79 0.30 5.80 6.89
N PHE A 80 -0.48 6.19 7.90
CA PHE A 80 -0.89 5.30 8.98
C PHE A 80 -2.14 4.52 8.59
N VAL A 81 -2.12 3.21 8.85
CA VAL A 81 -3.22 2.29 8.55
C VAL A 81 -3.63 1.58 9.84
N ASN A 82 -4.94 1.54 10.09
CA ASN A 82 -5.49 0.79 11.20
C ASN A 82 -6.75 0.02 10.79
N PRO A 83 -7.16 -1.01 11.55
CA PRO A 83 -8.31 -1.85 11.22
C PRO A 83 -9.66 -1.11 11.25
N LEU A 84 -9.74 0.01 11.98
CA LEU A 84 -10.95 0.80 12.18
C LEU A 84 -11.25 1.73 11.00
N ILE A 85 -10.24 2.43 10.50
CA ILE A 85 -10.36 3.50 9.49
C ILE A 85 -9.92 2.97 8.11
N GLY A 86 -8.90 2.10 8.09
CA GLY A 86 -8.24 1.67 6.86
C GLY A 86 -7.43 2.80 6.25
N LEU A 87 -7.00 2.62 5.00
CA LEU A 87 -6.32 3.66 4.22
C LEU A 87 -6.87 3.70 2.81
N ARG A 88 -7.26 4.89 2.33
CA ARG A 88 -7.69 5.10 0.95
C ARG A 88 -6.88 6.21 0.34
N GLY A 89 -6.33 5.95 -0.83
CA GLY A 89 -5.49 6.94 -1.49
C GLY A 89 -4.71 6.40 -2.67
N VAL A 90 -3.84 7.27 -3.17
CA VAL A 90 -2.91 6.98 -4.26
C VAL A 90 -1.49 7.08 -3.71
N VAL A 91 -0.68 6.07 -3.99
CA VAL A 91 0.74 6.07 -3.67
C VAL A 91 1.54 6.12 -4.96
N THR A 92 2.30 7.19 -5.12
CA THR A 92 3.13 7.41 -6.29
C THR A 92 4.59 7.18 -5.93
N VAL A 93 5.23 6.26 -6.65
CA VAL A 93 6.66 5.98 -6.52
C VAL A 93 7.41 6.83 -7.53
N ASN A 94 8.29 7.72 -7.08
CA ASN A 94 9.03 8.65 -7.94
C ASN A 94 10.41 8.09 -8.34
N ALA A 95 10.98 8.64 -9.42
CA ALA A 95 12.30 8.26 -9.93
C ALA A 95 13.45 8.47 -8.94
N ASP A 96 13.35 9.47 -8.07
CA ASP A 96 14.29 9.74 -6.96
C ASP A 96 14.26 8.67 -5.85
N GLY A 97 13.42 7.63 -5.99
CA GLY A 97 13.23 6.63 -4.94
C GLY A 97 12.42 7.16 -3.77
N GLY A 98 11.69 8.27 -3.92
CA GLY A 98 10.73 8.74 -2.92
C GLY A 98 9.32 8.23 -3.21
N ILE A 99 8.53 7.97 -2.18
CA ILE A 99 7.08 7.80 -2.32
C ILE A 99 6.32 9.07 -1.93
N ARG A 100 5.23 9.34 -2.63
CA ARG A 100 4.21 10.30 -2.21
C ARG A 100 2.91 9.56 -1.97
N VAL A 101 2.30 9.81 -0.82
CA VAL A 101 0.95 9.33 -0.54
C VAL A 101 0.00 10.49 -0.55
N GLN A 102 -1.10 10.31 -1.29
CA GLN A 102 -2.22 11.22 -1.33
C GLN A 102 -3.44 10.47 -0.82
N GLU A 103 -3.88 10.83 0.37
CA GLU A 103 -5.09 10.29 1.00
C GLU A 103 -6.33 10.97 0.41
N ASP A 104 -7.43 10.22 0.32
CA ASP A 104 -8.75 10.70 -0.15
C ASP A 104 -9.53 11.44 0.97
#